data_AF-A0AA35XKR7-F1
#
_entry.id   AF-A0AA35XKR7-F1
#
_cell.length_a   1.000
_cell.length_b   1.000
_cell.length_c   1.000
_cell.angle_alpha   90.00
_cell.angle_beta   90.00
_cell.angle_gamma   90.00
#
_symmetry.space_group_name_H-M   'P 1'
#
loop_
_entity.id
_entity.type
_entity.pdbx_description
1 polymer ?
#
loop_
_entity_poly.entity_id
_entity_poly.type
_entity_poly.pdbx_seq_one_letter_code
_entity_poly.pdbx_strand_id
1 'polypeptide(L)'
;MADNSALIRNLVVRAEDARIMNDMGNMKKAYFQLYELNKDLMLGYNIRSNNHLELLECLRIVNQAIQKTGNLRVGKPKAQLIAACRAAIKNKDNDTLIKTMMNGAS
;
A
#
# COMPACT_ATOMS: atom_id res chain seq x y z
N MET A 1 10.64 6.02 3.61
CA MET A 1 9.86 6.67 4.71
C MET A 1 10.33 6.25 6.08
N ALA A 2 10.64 4.98 6.34
CA ALA A 2 11.27 4.58 7.59
C ALA A 2 12.61 5.32 7.82
N ASP A 3 13.44 5.45 6.77
CA ASP A 3 14.71 6.18 6.85
C ASP A 3 14.52 7.69 7.10
N ASN A 4 13.53 8.30 6.44
CA ASN A 4 13.16 9.70 6.66
C ASN A 4 12.66 9.94 8.10
N SER A 5 12.01 8.96 8.74
CA SER A 5 11.57 9.07 10.13
C SER A 5 12.75 9.11 11.10
N ALA A 6 13.79 8.31 10.86
CA ALA A 6 15.03 8.39 11.63
C ALA A 6 15.74 9.74 11.41
N LEU A 7 15.76 10.23 10.18
CA LEU A 7 16.35 11.52 9.84
C LEU A 7 15.61 12.70 10.52
N ILE A 8 14.27 12.70 10.53
CA ILE A 8 13.48 13.70 11.28
C ILE A 8 13.86 13.69 12.76
N ARG A 9 13.89 12.50 13.40
CA ARG A 9 14.24 12.41 14.82
C ARG A 9 15.61 13.02 15.11
N ASN A 10 16.61 12.71 14.28
CA ASN A 10 17.95 13.28 14.41
C ASN A 10 17.98 14.79 14.19
N LEU A 11 17.23 15.32 13.22
CA LEU A 11 17.15 16.75 12.96
C LEU A 11 16.46 17.51 14.09
N VAL A 12 15.43 16.93 14.71
CA VAL A 12 14.76 17.51 15.88
C VAL A 12 15.72 17.61 17.06
N VAL A 13 16.47 16.53 17.35
CA VAL A 13 17.49 16.55 18.43
C VAL A 13 18.53 17.63 18.15
N ARG A 14 19.07 17.69 16.93
CA ARG A 14 20.05 18.71 16.54
C ARG A 14 19.52 20.14 16.65
N ALA A 15 18.27 20.36 16.27
CA ALA A 15 17.63 21.67 16.39
C ALA A 15 17.52 22.10 17.87
N GLU A 16 17.16 21.16 18.74
CA GLU A 16 17.04 21.41 20.17
C GLU A 16 18.40 21.66 20.84
N ASP A 17 19.43 20.89 20.49
CA ASP A 17 20.80 21.11 20.97
C ASP A 17 21.30 22.52 20.59
N ALA A 18 21.09 22.93 19.34
CA ALA A 18 21.46 24.27 18.87
C ALA A 18 20.67 25.38 19.59
N ARG A 19 19.39 25.14 19.90
CA ARG A 19 18.55 26.06 20.67
C ARG A 19 19.07 26.22 22.10
N ILE A 20 19.42 25.12 22.77
CA ILE A 20 19.97 25.14 24.14
C ILE A 20 21.32 25.89 24.18
N MET A 21 22.15 25.73 23.14
CA MET A 21 23.42 26.45 23.00
C MET A 21 23.27 27.92 22.54
N ASN A 22 22.05 28.43 22.34
CA ASN A 22 21.75 29.74 21.72
C ASN A 22 22.36 29.94 20.32
N ASP A 23 22.71 28.86 19.62
CA ASP A 23 23.19 28.90 18.24
C ASP A 23 22.01 28.97 17.26
N MET A 24 21.49 30.19 17.11
CA MET A 24 20.34 30.46 16.26
C MET A 24 20.62 30.20 14.77
N GLY A 25 21.89 30.23 14.34
CA GLY A 25 22.27 29.98 12.95
C GLY A 25 22.06 28.52 12.57
N ASN A 26 22.57 27.61 13.41
CA ASN A 26 22.41 26.17 13.20
C ASN A 26 20.98 25.69 13.50
N MET A 27 20.30 26.30 14.47
CA MET A 27 18.88 26.05 14.73
C MET A 27 18.04 26.31 13.47
N LYS A 28 18.17 27.49 12.84
CA LYS A 28 17.41 27.82 11.61
C LYS A 28 17.69 26.85 10.46
N LYS A 29 18.94 26.43 10.28
CA LYS A 29 19.32 25.43 9.26
C LYS A 29 18.65 24.08 9.52
N ALA A 30 18.63 23.61 10.76
CA ALA A 30 17.98 22.34 11.13
C ALA A 30 16.46 22.39 10.91
N TYR A 31 15.80 23.50 11.27
CA TYR A 31 14.37 23.69 10.99
C TYR A 31 14.05 23.79 9.50
N PHE A 32 14.90 24.45 8.71
CA PHE A 32 14.74 24.49 7.26
C PHE A 32 14.82 23.09 6.65
N GLN A 33 15.80 22.28 7.08
CA GLN A 33 15.93 20.89 6.64
C GLN A 33 14.72 20.04 7.07
N LEU A 34 14.20 20.24 8.29
CA LEU A 34 12.96 19.59 8.73
C LEU A 34 11.75 19.97 7.88
N TYR A 35 11.64 21.25 7.51
CA TYR A 35 10.54 21.73 6.68
C TYR A 35 10.54 21.09 5.29
N GLU A 36 11.68 21.11 4.60
CA GLU A 36 11.81 20.49 3.28
C GLU A 36 11.54 18.98 3.35
N LEU A 37 12.10 18.29 4.34
CA LEU A 37 11.87 16.86 4.53
C LEU A 37 10.40 16.54 4.82
N ASN A 38 9.70 17.36 5.60
CA ASN A 38 8.27 17.21 5.87
C ASN A 38 7.43 17.42 4.62
N LYS A 39 7.77 18.41 3.79
CA LYS A 39 7.09 18.66 2.52
C LYS A 39 7.20 17.46 1.58
N ASP A 40 8.41 16.91 1.43
CA ASP A 40 8.65 15.72 0.62
C ASP A 40 7.91 14.49 1.16
N LEU A 41 7.87 14.33 2.48
CA LEU A 41 7.12 13.26 3.12
C LEU A 41 5.62 13.36 2.89
N MET A 42 5.05 14.55 3.02
CA MET A 42 3.63 14.77 2.76
C MET A 42 3.28 14.46 1.32
N LEU A 43 4.12 14.89 0.37
CA LEU A 43 3.94 14.57 -1.05
C LEU A 43 4.02 13.06 -1.29
N GLY A 44 5.05 12.39 -0.80
CA GLY A 44 5.21 10.94 -0.93
C GLY A 44 4.11 10.14 -0.20
N TYR A 45 3.55 10.69 0.87
CA TYR A 45 2.42 10.08 1.59
C TYR A 45 1.16 10.15 0.75
N ASN A 46 0.85 11.31 0.15
CA ASN A 46 -0.32 11.48 -0.71
C ASN A 46 -0.29 10.51 -1.90
N ILE A 47 0.87 10.40 -2.58
CA ILE A 47 1.04 9.43 -3.69
C ILE A 47 0.79 8.00 -3.19
N ARG A 48 1.38 7.62 -2.06
CA ARG A 48 1.20 6.26 -1.51
C ARG A 48 -0.24 5.99 -1.11
N SER A 49 -0.88 6.96 -0.48
CA SER A 49 -2.28 6.86 -0.06
C SER A 49 -3.18 6.65 -1.27
N ASN A 50 -2.98 7.43 -2.34
CA ASN A 50 -3.73 7.26 -3.58
C ASN A 50 -3.52 5.87 -4.19
N ASN A 51 -2.26 5.46 -4.36
CA ASN A 51 -1.95 4.13 -4.89
C ASN A 51 -2.53 3.00 -4.03
N HIS A 52 -2.58 3.20 -2.71
CA HIS A 52 -3.18 2.22 -1.79
C HIS A 52 -4.69 2.13 -1.96
N LEU A 53 -5.39 3.25 -2.12
CA LEU A 53 -6.83 3.28 -2.40
C LEU A 53 -7.16 2.60 -3.73
N GLU A 54 -6.40 2.91 -4.78
CA GLU A 54 -6.55 2.26 -6.10
C GLU A 54 -6.33 0.74 -5.99
N LEU A 55 -5.29 0.32 -5.27
CA LEU A 55 -5.03 -1.10 -5.04
C LEU A 55 -6.17 -1.79 -4.29
N LEU A 56 -6.71 -1.17 -3.23
CA LEU A 56 -7.85 -1.72 -2.49
C LEU A 56 -9.08 -1.86 -3.39
N GLU A 57 -9.33 -0.88 -4.25
CA GLU A 57 -10.45 -0.94 -5.19
C GLU A 57 -10.26 -2.06 -6.22
N CYS A 58 -9.07 -2.23 -6.78
CA CYS A 58 -8.75 -3.36 -7.66
C CYS A 58 -8.97 -4.71 -6.95
N LEU A 59 -8.49 -4.86 -5.72
CA LEU A 59 -8.68 -6.09 -4.93
C LEU A 59 -10.16 -6.35 -4.63
N ARG A 60 -10.93 -5.30 -4.36
CA ARG A 60 -12.39 -5.39 -4.16
C ARG A 60 -13.07 -5.90 -5.42
N ILE A 61 -12.72 -5.35 -6.59
CA ILE A 61 -13.25 -5.76 -7.89
C ILE A 61 -12.93 -7.24 -8.17
N VAL A 62 -11.70 -7.67 -7.95
CA VAL A 62 -11.28 -9.07 -8.14
C VAL A 62 -12.09 -10.01 -7.24
N ASN A 63 -12.20 -9.71 -5.94
CA ASN A 63 -12.99 -10.52 -5.01
C ASN A 63 -14.48 -10.57 -5.40
N GLN A 64 -15.03 -9.43 -5.83
CA GLN A 64 -16.41 -9.35 -6.27
C GLN A 64 -16.65 -10.17 -7.55
N ALA A 65 -15.71 -10.15 -8.50
CA ALA A 65 -15.78 -10.95 -9.72
C ALA A 65 -15.80 -12.45 -9.40
N ILE A 66 -14.90 -12.92 -8.54
CA ILE A 66 -14.88 -14.32 -8.07
C ILE A 66 -16.21 -14.70 -7.42
N GLN A 67 -16.75 -13.83 -6.56
CA GLN A 67 -18.00 -14.09 -5.86
C GLN A 67 -19.20 -14.14 -6.81
N LYS A 68 -19.27 -13.21 -7.78
CA LYS A 68 -20.31 -13.21 -8.82
C LYS A 68 -20.27 -14.49 -9.65
N THR A 69 -19.08 -14.90 -10.09
CA THR A 69 -18.90 -16.15 -10.86
C THR A 69 -19.21 -17.40 -10.02
N GLY A 70 -18.91 -17.39 -8.72
CA GLY A 70 -19.31 -18.42 -7.78
C GLY A 70 -20.83 -18.50 -7.59
N ASN A 71 -21.51 -17.35 -7.55
CA ASN A 71 -22.96 -17.28 -7.37
C ASN A 71 -23.75 -17.74 -8.61
N LEU A 72 -23.13 -17.81 -9.79
CA LEU A 72 -23.72 -18.46 -10.98
C LEU A 72 -23.82 -19.99 -10.83
N ARG A 73 -23.22 -20.58 -9.79
CA ARG A 73 -23.17 -22.03 -9.53
C ARG A 73 -23.78 -22.33 -8.16
N VAL A 74 -24.33 -23.53 -8.00
CA VAL A 74 -25.00 -23.96 -6.76
C VAL A 74 -24.32 -25.20 -6.19
N GLY A 75 -24.11 -25.25 -4.87
CA GLY A 75 -23.55 -26.41 -4.18
C GLY A 75 -22.04 -26.59 -4.38
N LYS A 76 -21.59 -27.84 -4.56
CA LYS A 76 -20.16 -28.21 -4.61
C LYS A 76 -19.35 -27.45 -5.69
N PRO A 77 -19.84 -27.24 -6.93
CA PRO A 77 -19.12 -26.51 -7.96
C PRO A 77 -18.79 -25.05 -7.60
N LYS A 78 -19.62 -24.40 -6.78
CA LYS A 78 -19.35 -23.04 -6.27
C LYS A 78 -18.11 -23.02 -5.38
N ALA A 79 -18.03 -23.96 -4.44
CA ALA A 79 -16.90 -24.05 -3.51
C ALA A 79 -15.59 -24.38 -4.25
N GLN A 80 -15.65 -25.30 -5.21
CA GLN A 80 -14.50 -25.68 -6.05
C GLN A 80 -13.98 -24.49 -6.87
N LEU A 81 -14.87 -23.73 -7.51
CA LEU A 81 -14.49 -22.54 -8.28
C LEU A 81 -13.80 -21.48 -7.42
N ILE A 82 -14.35 -21.18 -6.24
CA ILE A 82 -13.76 -20.18 -5.34
C ILE A 82 -12.36 -20.62 -4.88
N ALA A 83 -12.19 -21.91 -4.56
CA ALA A 83 -10.89 -22.46 -4.19
C ALA A 83 -9.88 -22.39 -5.35
N ALA A 84 -10.29 -22.78 -6.56
CA ALA A 84 -9.46 -22.73 -7.76
C ALA A 84 -9.03 -21.29 -8.10
N CYS A 85 -9.96 -20.32 -8.05
CA CYS A 85 -9.64 -18.91 -8.29
C CYS A 85 -8.61 -18.38 -7.29
N ARG A 86 -8.75 -18.72 -6.00
CA ARG A 86 -7.77 -18.32 -4.96
C ARG A 86 -6.41 -18.98 -5.17
N ALA A 87 -6.38 -20.23 -5.60
CA ALA A 87 -5.13 -20.94 -5.93
C ALA A 87 -4.43 -20.30 -7.14
N ALA A 88 -5.17 -19.97 -8.21
CA ALA A 88 -4.62 -19.29 -9.38
C ALA A 88 -4.02 -17.92 -9.03
N ILE A 89 -4.70 -17.13 -8.19
CA ILE A 89 -4.18 -15.84 -7.70
C ILE A 89 -2.89 -16.02 -6.88
N LYS A 90 -2.86 -17.01 -5.97
CA LYS A 90 -1.65 -17.30 -5.18
C LYS A 90 -0.47 -17.70 -6.06
N ASN A 91 -0.72 -18.41 -7.14
CA ASN A 91 0.29 -18.86 -8.10
C ASN A 91 0.62 -17.82 -9.18
N LYS A 92 -0.02 -16.63 -9.15
CA LYS A 92 0.12 -15.57 -10.16
C LYS A 92 -0.19 -16.05 -11.59
N ASP A 93 -1.11 -17.00 -11.72
CA ASP A 93 -1.54 -17.56 -13.01
C ASP A 93 -2.88 -16.96 -13.45
N ASN A 94 -2.77 -15.91 -14.28
CA ASN A 94 -3.94 -15.17 -14.77
C ASN A 94 -4.74 -15.97 -15.81
N ASP A 95 -4.06 -16.78 -16.62
CA ASP A 95 -4.72 -17.57 -17.67
C ASP A 95 -5.62 -18.64 -17.06
N THR A 96 -5.12 -19.32 -16.02
CA THR A 96 -5.90 -20.30 -15.27
C THR A 96 -7.05 -19.64 -14.50
N LEU A 97 -6.84 -18.43 -13.96
CA LEU A 97 -7.93 -17.68 -13.31
C LEU A 97 -9.07 -17.38 -14.29
N ILE A 98 -8.76 -16.85 -15.48
CA ILE A 98 -9.79 -16.50 -16.48
C ILE A 98 -10.49 -17.77 -16.98
N LYS A 99 -9.73 -18.83 -17.28
CA LYS A 99 -10.28 -20.13 -17.73
C LYS A 99 -11.21 -20.74 -16.69
N THR A 100 -10.81 -20.78 -15.42
CA THR A 100 -11.64 -21.34 -14.35
C THR A 100 -12.90 -20.51 -14.11
N MET A 101 -12.84 -19.19 -14.27
CA MET A 101 -14.04 -18.34 -14.17
C MET A 101 -15.04 -18.59 -15.30
N MET A 102 -14.56 -18.74 -16.55
CA MET A 102 -15.41 -19.00 -17.71
C MET A 102 -15.99 -20.42 -17.70
N ASN A 103 -15.13 -21.43 -17.55
CA ASN A 103 -15.49 -22.83 -17.82
C ASN A 103 -15.81 -23.63 -16.54
N GLY A 104 -15.47 -23.12 -15.36
CA GLY A 104 -15.54 -23.86 -14.09
C GLY A 104 -14.20 -24.49 -13.69
N ALA A 105 -14.16 -25.05 -12.48
CA ALA A 105 -13.04 -25.88 -12.05
C ALA A 105 -13.23 -27.29 -12.64
N SER A 106 -12.46 -27.62 -13.67
CA SER A 106 -12.30 -29.00 -14.17
C SER A 106 -11.41 -29.79 -13.21
#